data_AF-A0A953UAG6-F1
#
_entry.id   AF-A0A953UAG6-F1
#
_cell.length_a   1.000
_cell.length_b   1.000
_cell.length_c   1.000
_cell.angle_alpha   90.00
_cell.angle_beta   90.00
_cell.angle_gamma   90.00
#
_symmetry.space_group_name_H-M   'P 1'
#
loop_
_entity.id
_entity.type
_entity.pdbx_description
1 polymer ?
#
loop_
_entity_poly.entity_id
_entity_poly.type
_entity_poly.pdbx_seq_one_letter_code
_entity_poly.pdbx_strand_id
1 'polypeptide(L)'
;MNRRDLFKISVVGGAAVAAHAQQPHRFFTPEEFKAVDMLTEMIIPADEKSGGARAAQVAAYIDQRLAEAFEQSERDLWRAGLKPFLTSPDFPGLLQKLCDSNDEFFVALKHDTIRGYYSSRVGIQDQDYKGNTYQQGDYAGELPHNP
;
A
#
# COMPACT_ATOMS: atom_id res chain seq x y z
N MET A 1 3.82 -7.12 50.14
CA MET A 1 3.31 -7.50 48.81
C MET A 1 4.34 -7.11 47.76
N ASN A 2 4.83 -8.05 46.95
CA ASN A 2 6.02 -7.88 46.12
C ASN A 2 5.64 -7.87 44.62
N ARG A 3 6.32 -7.05 43.80
CA ARG A 3 6.01 -6.81 42.36
C ARG A 3 6.12 -8.05 41.45
N ARG A 4 6.44 -9.22 41.99
CA ARG A 4 6.79 -10.44 41.26
C ARG A 4 5.59 -11.35 41.00
N ASP A 5 4.45 -11.11 41.66
CA ASP A 5 3.24 -11.92 41.52
C ASP A 5 2.27 -11.42 40.44
N LEU A 6 2.64 -10.38 39.67
CA LEU A 6 1.75 -9.73 38.69
C LEU A 6 1.89 -10.23 37.23
N PHE A 7 2.72 -11.24 36.96
CA PHE A 7 2.97 -11.73 35.59
C PHE A 7 2.20 -13.00 35.20
N LYS A 8 1.16 -13.37 35.94
CA LYS A 8 0.25 -14.47 35.57
C LYS A 8 -1.18 -13.97 35.42
N ILE A 9 -1.43 -13.16 34.40
CA ILE A 9 -2.78 -12.98 33.86
C ILE A 9 -2.75 -13.32 32.37
N SER A 10 -3.53 -14.34 32.06
CA SER A 10 -3.71 -15.03 30.79
C SER A 10 -3.98 -14.11 29.60
N VAL A 11 -3.26 -14.42 28.51
CA VAL A 11 -3.66 -14.12 27.14
C VAL A 11 -5.04 -14.73 26.88
N VAL A 12 -6.05 -13.89 26.67
CA VAL A 12 -7.22 -14.25 25.85
C VAL A 12 -7.12 -13.40 24.62
N GLY A 13 -6.87 -14.07 23.49
CA GLY A 13 -6.79 -13.47 22.18
C GLY A 13 -8.08 -12.76 21.80
N GLY A 14 -7.98 -11.45 21.66
CA GLY A 14 -8.74 -10.71 20.68
C GLY A 14 -7.71 -10.12 19.75
N ALA A 15 -7.72 -10.51 18.47
CA ALA A 15 -7.02 -9.74 17.44
C ALA A 15 -7.64 -8.34 17.47
N ALA A 16 -6.96 -7.42 18.15
CA ALA A 16 -7.27 -6.02 18.06
C ALA A 16 -7.02 -5.64 16.60
N VAL A 17 -8.08 -5.59 15.80
CA VAL A 17 -8.07 -4.80 14.59
C VAL A 17 -7.77 -3.40 15.10
N ALA A 18 -6.50 -2.99 14.99
CA ALA A 18 -6.10 -1.66 15.34
C ALA A 18 -6.93 -0.76 14.44
N ALA A 19 -7.98 -0.15 15.00
CA ALA A 19 -8.70 0.92 14.38
C ALA A 19 -7.65 2.03 14.16
N HIS A 20 -7.09 2.05 12.96
CA HIS A 20 -6.25 3.15 12.54
C HIS A 20 -7.20 4.32 12.43
N ALA A 21 -7.19 5.18 13.46
CA ALA A 21 -7.89 6.44 13.43
C ALA A 21 -7.55 7.10 12.08
N GLN A 22 -8.57 7.35 11.26
CA GLN A 22 -8.41 8.02 9.98
C GLN A 22 -7.66 9.32 10.25
N GLN A 23 -6.40 9.34 9.88
CA GLN A 23 -5.59 10.55 10.01
C GLN A 23 -6.26 11.61 9.14
N PRO A 24 -6.36 12.87 9.61
CA PRO A 24 -6.86 13.94 8.76
C PRO A 24 -5.99 13.97 7.50
N HIS A 25 -6.61 13.81 6.33
CA HIS A 25 -5.92 13.85 5.04
C HIS A 25 -5.08 15.12 4.96
N ARG A 26 -3.78 14.97 4.69
CA ARG A 26 -2.82 16.08 4.70
C ARG A 26 -2.68 16.72 3.34
N PHE A 27 -2.83 15.93 2.28
CA PHE A 27 -2.74 16.41 0.91
C PHE A 27 -4.12 16.38 0.25
N PHE A 28 -4.74 15.22 0.11
CA PHE A 28 -5.98 15.06 -0.63
C PHE A 28 -7.20 15.65 0.07
N THR A 29 -8.16 16.14 -0.72
CA THR A 29 -9.54 16.34 -0.25
C THR A 29 -10.21 14.99 0.00
N PRO A 30 -11.32 14.93 0.76
CA PRO A 30 -12.03 13.67 1.00
C PRO A 30 -12.46 12.95 -0.28
N GLU A 31 -12.89 13.69 -1.30
CA GLU A 31 -13.31 13.16 -2.60
C GLU A 31 -12.15 12.58 -3.40
N GLU A 32 -11.01 13.29 -3.42
CA GLU A 32 -9.78 12.80 -4.06
C GLU A 32 -9.23 11.57 -3.36
N PHE A 33 -9.23 11.57 -2.02
CA PHE A 33 -8.78 10.41 -1.25
C PHE A 33 -9.62 9.18 -1.58
N LYS A 34 -10.95 9.34 -1.64
CA LYS A 34 -11.86 8.25 -2.04
C LYS A 34 -11.56 7.75 -3.46
N ALA A 35 -11.26 8.65 -4.39
CA ALA A 35 -10.87 8.26 -5.75
C ALA A 35 -9.55 7.47 -5.75
N VAL A 36 -8.53 7.92 -5.04
CA VAL A 36 -7.23 7.22 -4.92
C VAL A 36 -7.41 5.85 -4.26
N ASP A 37 -8.22 5.76 -3.21
CA ASP A 37 -8.54 4.49 -2.52
C ASP A 37 -9.21 3.49 -3.48
N MET A 38 -10.15 3.93 -4.31
CA MET A 38 -10.74 3.06 -5.35
C MET A 38 -9.74 2.66 -6.44
N LEU A 39 -8.91 3.60 -6.91
CA LEU A 39 -7.93 3.35 -7.97
C LEU A 39 -6.83 2.37 -7.53
N THR A 40 -6.31 2.54 -6.32
CA THR A 40 -5.28 1.66 -5.76
C THR A 40 -5.81 0.25 -5.53
N GLU A 41 -7.07 0.11 -5.07
CA GLU A 41 -7.75 -1.19 -4.94
C GLU A 41 -7.99 -1.88 -6.30
N MET A 42 -8.18 -1.12 -7.38
CA MET A 42 -8.26 -1.72 -8.73
C MET A 42 -6.90 -2.26 -9.21
N ILE A 43 -5.78 -1.71 -8.75
CA ILE A 43 -4.44 -2.14 -9.14
C ILE A 43 -4.02 -3.39 -8.34
N ILE A 44 -4.24 -3.39 -7.02
CA ILE A 44 -4.01 -4.55 -6.14
C ILE A 44 -5.32 -4.85 -5.39
N PRO A 45 -6.19 -5.68 -5.99
CA PRO A 45 -7.46 -6.03 -5.36
C PRO A 45 -7.26 -6.97 -4.18
N ALA A 46 -8.20 -6.94 -3.23
CA ALA A 46 -8.27 -7.96 -2.20
C ALA A 46 -8.54 -9.35 -2.81
N ASP A 47 -7.61 -10.27 -2.61
CA ASP A 47 -7.78 -11.71 -2.86
C ASP A 47 -7.49 -12.52 -1.58
N GLU A 48 -7.49 -13.86 -1.70
CA GLU A 48 -7.26 -14.76 -0.56
C GLU A 48 -5.90 -14.58 0.12
N LYS A 49 -4.90 -14.04 -0.58
CA LYS A 49 -3.51 -13.93 -0.11
C LYS A 49 -3.13 -12.50 0.27
N SER A 50 -3.42 -11.56 -0.62
CA SER A 50 -2.91 -10.19 -0.62
C SER A 50 -3.74 -9.23 0.25
N GLY A 51 -5.01 -9.53 0.56
CA GLY A 51 -5.86 -8.65 1.38
C GLY A 51 -6.19 -7.26 0.78
N GLY A 52 -5.51 -6.84 -0.29
CA GLY A 52 -5.80 -5.66 -1.11
C GLY A 52 -5.09 -4.38 -0.68
N ALA A 53 -5.08 -3.39 -1.59
CA ALA A 53 -4.49 -2.07 -1.36
C ALA A 53 -5.14 -1.32 -0.19
N ARG A 54 -6.45 -1.49 0.01
CA ARG A 54 -7.20 -0.88 1.11
C ARG A 54 -6.79 -1.48 2.45
N ALA A 55 -6.60 -2.80 2.55
CA ALA A 55 -6.08 -3.41 3.78
C ALA A 55 -4.66 -2.94 4.10
N ALA A 56 -3.85 -2.72 3.06
CA ALA A 56 -2.50 -2.17 3.16
C ALA A 56 -2.47 -0.65 3.42
N GLN A 57 -3.61 0.04 3.42
CA GLN A 57 -3.73 1.50 3.61
C GLN A 57 -2.90 2.32 2.60
N VAL A 58 -2.85 1.85 1.34
CA VAL A 58 -2.03 2.46 0.28
C VAL A 58 -2.43 3.91 0.04
N ALA A 59 -3.71 4.24 0.00
CA ALA A 59 -4.16 5.62 -0.21
C ALA A 59 -3.65 6.59 0.88
N ALA A 60 -3.59 6.13 2.14
CA ALA A 60 -3.04 6.92 3.25
C ALA A 60 -1.52 7.11 3.12
N TYR A 61 -0.81 6.07 2.68
CA TYR A 61 0.62 6.17 2.36
C TYR A 61 0.88 7.22 1.26
N ILE A 62 0.10 7.19 0.18
CA ILE A 62 0.24 8.13 -0.95
C ILE A 62 -0.08 9.57 -0.49
N ASP A 63 -1.12 9.76 0.31
CA ASP A 63 -1.46 11.07 0.89
C ASP A 63 -0.31 11.66 1.70
N GLN A 64 0.28 10.86 2.60
CA GLN A 64 1.42 11.31 3.40
C GLN A 64 2.65 11.60 2.54
N ARG A 65 2.97 10.71 1.59
CA ARG A 65 4.12 10.88 0.70
C ARG A 65 4.02 12.16 -0.13
N LEU A 66 2.83 12.50 -0.64
CA LEU A 66 2.62 13.73 -1.41
C LEU A 66 2.55 14.98 -0.54
N ALA A 67 2.08 14.86 0.71
CA ALA A 67 2.16 15.95 1.67
C ALA A 67 3.62 16.31 2.02
N GLU A 68 4.52 15.33 1.99
CA GLU A 68 5.95 15.48 2.27
C GLU A 68 6.81 15.69 1.00
N ALA A 69 6.20 15.69 -0.19
CA ALA A 69 6.91 15.82 -1.45
C ALA A 69 7.58 17.20 -1.60
N PHE A 70 8.89 17.19 -1.82
CA PHE A 70 9.70 18.40 -2.01
C PHE A 70 9.37 19.10 -3.33
N GLU A 71 9.15 18.34 -4.39
CA GLU A 71 8.89 18.89 -5.72
C GLU A 71 7.41 19.22 -5.92
N GLN A 72 7.12 20.41 -6.45
CA GLN A 72 5.75 20.83 -6.77
C GLN A 72 5.19 20.07 -7.98
N SER A 73 6.04 19.69 -8.93
CA SER A 73 5.71 18.90 -10.11
C SER A 73 5.00 17.58 -9.77
N GLU A 74 5.48 16.86 -8.75
CA GLU A 74 4.82 15.61 -8.29
C GLU A 74 3.40 15.88 -7.78
N ARG A 75 3.23 16.92 -6.96
CA ARG A 75 1.92 17.30 -6.43
C ARG A 75 0.97 17.73 -7.55
N ASP A 76 1.46 18.49 -8.52
CA ASP A 76 0.68 18.97 -9.65
C ASP A 76 0.27 17.83 -10.59
N LEU A 77 1.18 16.88 -10.86
CA LEU A 77 0.89 15.67 -11.63
C LEU A 77 -0.29 14.90 -11.01
N TRP A 78 -0.25 14.66 -9.69
CA TRP A 78 -1.31 13.96 -8.99
C TRP A 78 -2.65 14.70 -9.01
N ARG A 79 -2.64 16.02 -8.82
CA ARG A 79 -3.86 16.85 -8.93
C ARG A 79 -4.43 16.84 -10.34
N ALA A 80 -3.59 16.96 -11.36
CA ALA A 80 -4.01 16.97 -12.74
C ALA A 80 -4.58 15.62 -13.16
N GLY A 81 -3.88 14.53 -12.82
CA GLY A 81 -4.28 13.17 -13.16
C GLY A 81 -5.55 12.68 -12.45
N LEU A 82 -5.86 13.20 -11.26
CA LEU A 82 -7.10 12.84 -10.54
C LEU A 82 -8.35 13.55 -11.06
N LYS A 83 -8.24 14.72 -11.69
CA LYS A 83 -9.41 15.52 -12.14
C LYS A 83 -10.46 14.74 -12.96
N PRO A 84 -10.08 13.88 -13.94
CA PRO A 84 -11.05 13.10 -14.70
C PRO A 84 -11.91 12.17 -13.83
N PHE A 85 -11.31 11.59 -12.78
CA PHE A 85 -11.96 10.65 -11.87
C PHE A 85 -12.89 11.33 -10.86
N LEU A 86 -12.72 12.64 -10.62
CA LEU A 86 -13.64 13.42 -9.79
C LEU A 86 -14.92 13.80 -10.54
N THR A 87 -14.86 13.79 -11.88
CA THR A 87 -15.97 14.25 -12.73
C THR A 87 -16.75 13.08 -13.34
N SER A 88 -16.09 11.94 -13.55
CA SER A 88 -16.68 10.76 -14.17
C SER A 88 -16.72 9.56 -13.20
N PRO A 89 -17.84 8.84 -13.12
CA PRO A 89 -17.93 7.60 -12.34
C PRO A 89 -17.32 6.38 -13.05
N ASP A 90 -16.94 6.48 -14.33
CA ASP A 90 -16.35 5.38 -15.10
C ASP A 90 -14.85 5.24 -14.82
N PHE A 91 -14.52 4.80 -13.62
CA PHE A 91 -13.14 4.57 -13.17
C PHE A 91 -12.41 3.53 -14.05
N PRO A 92 -12.97 2.34 -14.35
CA PRO A 92 -12.28 1.34 -15.14
C PRO A 92 -12.00 1.80 -16.57
N GLY A 93 -12.98 2.42 -17.24
CA GLY A 93 -12.79 2.90 -18.61
C GLY A 93 -11.77 4.03 -18.71
N LEU A 94 -11.71 4.92 -17.72
CA LEU A 94 -10.67 5.96 -17.64
C LEU A 94 -9.30 5.36 -17.35
N LEU A 95 -9.20 4.45 -16.38
CA LEU A 95 -7.94 3.81 -16.02
C LEU A 95 -7.37 3.01 -17.20
N GLN A 96 -8.23 2.31 -17.96
CA GLN A 96 -7.83 1.59 -19.17
C GLN A 96 -7.25 2.54 -20.22
N LYS A 97 -7.90 3.68 -20.48
CA LYS A 97 -7.37 4.68 -21.43
C LYS A 97 -5.99 5.18 -21.04
N LEU A 98 -5.77 5.46 -19.75
CA LEU A 98 -4.47 5.91 -19.26
C LEU A 98 -3.41 4.78 -19.33
N CYS A 99 -3.83 3.54 -19.14
CA CYS A 99 -2.99 2.37 -19.32
C CYS A 99 -2.55 2.21 -20.78
N ASP A 100 -3.49 2.33 -21.73
CA ASP A 100 -3.24 2.20 -23.17
C ASP A 100 -2.32 3.31 -23.68
N SER A 101 -2.44 4.53 -23.14
CA SER A 101 -1.57 5.65 -23.50
C SER A 101 -0.25 5.69 -22.74
N ASN A 102 -0.04 4.79 -21.76
CA ASN A 102 1.08 4.81 -20.82
C ASN A 102 1.28 6.21 -20.18
N ASP A 103 0.18 6.78 -19.70
CA ASP A 103 0.16 8.13 -19.14
C ASP A 103 1.07 8.27 -17.91
N GLU A 104 1.67 9.45 -17.72
CA GLU A 104 2.63 9.71 -16.64
C GLU A 104 1.97 9.57 -15.26
N PHE A 105 0.73 10.02 -15.10
CA PHE A 105 -0.01 9.84 -13.86
C PHE A 105 -0.30 8.36 -13.60
N PHE A 106 -0.61 7.58 -14.63
CA PHE A 106 -0.82 6.13 -14.47
C PHE A 106 0.46 5.40 -14.06
N VAL A 107 1.61 5.79 -14.63
CA VAL A 107 2.91 5.25 -14.23
C VAL A 107 3.20 5.57 -12.76
N ALA A 108 3.00 6.83 -12.34
CA ALA A 108 3.17 7.25 -10.95
C ALA A 108 2.22 6.51 -10.01
N LEU A 109 0.93 6.45 -10.33
CA LEU A 109 -0.10 5.75 -9.57
C LEU A 109 0.28 4.27 -9.34
N LYS A 110 0.70 3.55 -10.39
CA LYS A 110 1.17 2.16 -10.24
C LYS A 110 2.39 2.06 -9.35
N HIS A 111 3.40 2.88 -9.60
CA HIS A 111 4.64 2.87 -8.83
C HIS A 111 4.37 3.06 -7.33
N ASP A 112 3.55 4.05 -7.02
CA ASP A 112 3.24 4.41 -5.63
C ASP A 112 2.32 3.41 -4.96
N THR A 113 1.41 2.79 -5.72
CA THR A 113 0.59 1.68 -5.23
C THR A 113 1.45 0.50 -4.82
N ILE A 114 2.35 0.07 -5.70
CA ILE A 114 3.25 -1.07 -5.47
C ILE A 114 4.16 -0.78 -4.28
N ARG A 115 4.76 0.42 -4.23
CA ARG A 115 5.65 0.84 -3.14
C ARG A 115 4.90 0.88 -1.80
N GLY A 116 3.72 1.49 -1.75
CA GLY A 116 2.91 1.55 -0.55
C GLY A 116 2.47 0.17 -0.06
N TYR A 117 2.06 -0.69 -0.99
CA TYR A 117 1.59 -2.04 -0.67
C TYR A 117 2.71 -2.92 -0.11
N TYR A 118 3.83 -3.07 -0.81
CA TYR A 118 4.91 -3.98 -0.39
C TYR A 118 5.78 -3.46 0.76
N SER A 119 5.65 -2.18 1.13
CA SER A 119 6.24 -1.65 2.37
C SER A 119 5.31 -1.78 3.58
N SER A 120 4.04 -2.15 3.37
CA SER A 120 3.06 -2.37 4.44
C SER A 120 3.25 -3.74 5.09
N ARG A 121 2.67 -3.91 6.30
CA ARG A 121 2.64 -5.24 6.96
C ARG A 121 1.91 -6.28 6.12
N VAL A 122 0.85 -5.87 5.40
CA VAL A 122 0.04 -6.76 4.55
C VAL A 122 0.89 -7.28 3.40
N GLY A 123 1.57 -6.38 2.67
CA GLY A 123 2.43 -6.76 1.55
C GLY A 123 3.66 -7.58 1.97
N ILE A 124 4.23 -7.33 3.16
CA ILE A 124 5.34 -8.15 3.70
C ILE A 124 4.86 -9.58 3.99
N GLN A 125 3.66 -9.75 4.54
CA GLN A 125 3.07 -11.06 4.78
C GLN A 125 2.76 -11.80 3.48
N ASP A 126 2.25 -11.07 2.48
CA ASP A 126 1.93 -11.60 1.15
C ASP A 126 3.18 -12.12 0.39
N GLN A 127 4.35 -11.54 0.65
CA GLN A 127 5.62 -12.02 0.09
C GLN A 127 6.16 -13.31 0.73
N ASP A 128 5.44 -13.90 1.69
CA ASP A 128 5.92 -15.03 2.50
C ASP A 128 7.30 -14.73 3.13
N TYR A 129 7.49 -13.47 3.56
CA TYR A 129 8.78 -13.00 4.06
C TYR A 129 9.26 -13.84 5.24
N LYS A 130 10.38 -14.55 5.06
CA LYS A 130 10.94 -15.51 6.02
C LYS A 130 11.75 -14.87 7.17
N GLY A 131 11.69 -13.55 7.32
CA GLY A 131 12.50 -12.78 8.27
C GLY A 131 13.97 -12.63 7.84
N ASN A 132 14.81 -12.13 8.75
CA ASN A 132 16.27 -12.06 8.59
C ASN A 132 16.93 -13.45 8.78
N THR A 133 16.34 -14.49 8.18
CA THR A 133 16.86 -15.86 8.22
C THR A 133 17.68 -16.12 6.96
N TYR A 134 18.83 -16.77 7.09
CA TYR A 134 19.62 -17.19 5.93
C TYR A 134 18.78 -18.12 5.04
N GLN A 135 18.68 -17.79 3.74
CA GLN A 135 18.09 -18.71 2.77
C GLN A 135 19.01 -19.94 2.68
N GLN A 136 18.43 -21.13 2.83
CA GLN A 136 19.13 -22.40 2.64
C GLN A 136 18.73 -22.99 1.28
N GLY A 137 19.68 -23.57 0.54
CA GLY A 137 19.45 -24.23 -0.76
C GLY A 137 20.24 -23.62 -1.93
N ASP A 138 19.97 -24.12 -3.14
CA ASP A 138 20.74 -23.85 -4.38
C ASP A 138 20.77 -22.37 -4.84
N TYR A 139 20.04 -21.49 -4.15
CA TYR A 139 19.95 -20.06 -4.45
C TYR A 139 20.50 -19.18 -3.31
N ALA A 140 21.16 -19.80 -2.32
CA ALA A 140 21.83 -19.12 -1.20
C ALA A 140 23.18 -18.50 -1.59
N GLY A 141 23.36 -18.12 -2.86
CA GLY A 141 24.60 -17.53 -3.37
C GLY A 141 25.74 -18.52 -3.61
N GLU A 142 25.52 -19.83 -3.50
CA GLU A 142 26.47 -20.80 -4.04
C GLU A 142 26.25 -20.92 -5.55
N LEU A 143 27.30 -20.61 -6.33
CA LEU A 143 27.33 -20.93 -7.75
C LEU A 143 27.25 -22.46 -7.89
N PRO A 144 26.40 -22.99 -8.79
CA PRO A 144 26.31 -24.43 -8.97
C PRO A 144 27.71 -24.99 -9.28
N HIS A 145 28.16 -25.97 -8.49
CA HIS A 145 29.35 -26.73 -8.81
C HIS A 145 29.09 -27.50 -10.11
N ASN A 146 29.75 -27.06 -11.17
CA ASN A 146 29.72 -27.74 -12.45
C ASN A 146 30.40 -29.12 -12.27
N PRO A 147 29.73 -30.23 -12.64
CA PRO A 147 30.32 -31.58 -12.56
C PRO A 147 31.52 -31.76 -13.49
#